data_AF-A0A377XRH2-F1
#
_entry.id   AF-A0A377XRH2-F1
#
_cell.length_a   1.000
_cell.length_b   1.000
_cell.length_c   1.000
_cell.angle_alpha   90.00
_cell.angle_beta   90.00
_cell.angle_gamma   90.00
#
_symmetry.space_group_name_H-M   'P 1'
#
loop_
_entity.id
_entity.type
_entity.pdbx_description
1 polymer ?
#
loop_
_entity_poly.entity_id
_entity_poly.type
_entity_poly.pdbx_seq_one_letter_code
_entity_poly.pdbx_strand_id
1 'polypeptide(L)'
;MADTFQNEVPRARINLKLSLHTGGAQKKIELPLKLLTIGAFSHGKENRPLSEREKINVNKNNFNSVLSEFSPEVNLSVPNTLAGNGEEENVQTAFYRHQRF
;
A
#
# COMPACT_ATOMS: atom_id res chain seq x y z
N MET A 1 -20.03 -17.19 -21.72
CA MET A 1 -20.47 -15.78 -21.72
C MET A 1 -21.24 -15.60 -20.43
N ALA A 2 -20.73 -14.77 -19.51
CA ALA A 2 -21.38 -14.55 -18.22
C ALA A 2 -22.49 -13.50 -18.41
N ASP A 3 -23.75 -13.92 -18.35
CA ASP A 3 -24.87 -13.00 -18.27
C ASP A 3 -24.88 -12.37 -16.87
N THR A 4 -24.32 -11.16 -16.79
CA THR A 4 -24.29 -10.36 -15.56
C THR A 4 -25.73 -9.97 -15.16
N PHE A 5 -26.01 -9.99 -13.86
CA PHE A 5 -27.29 -9.63 -13.21
C PHE A 5 -27.89 -8.26 -13.62
N GLN A 6 -27.14 -7.42 -14.32
CA GLN A 6 -27.59 -6.15 -14.88
C GLN A 6 -28.60 -6.29 -16.05
N ASN A 7 -28.84 -7.51 -16.53
CA ASN A 7 -29.71 -7.77 -17.69
C ASN A 7 -31.20 -8.01 -17.33
N GLU A 8 -31.58 -8.00 -16.05
CA GLU A 8 -32.97 -8.19 -15.65
C GLU A 8 -33.80 -6.93 -15.88
N VAL A 9 -34.64 -6.95 -16.92
CA VAL A 9 -35.56 -5.84 -17.21
C VAL A 9 -36.91 -6.12 -16.54
N PRO A 10 -37.40 -5.24 -15.64
CA PRO A 10 -38.69 -5.41 -14.98
C PRO A 10 -39.86 -5.48 -15.97
N ARG A 11 -41.00 -6.04 -15.54
CA ARG A 11 -42.23 -6.03 -16.35
C ARG A 11 -42.68 -4.58 -16.58
N ALA A 12 -42.69 -4.15 -17.84
CA ALA A 12 -43.26 -2.89 -18.28
C ALA A 12 -44.03 -3.08 -19.60
N ARG A 13 -44.91 -2.12 -19.95
CA ARG A 13 -45.70 -2.17 -21.20
C ARG A 13 -44.83 -2.00 -22.45
N ILE A 14 -43.69 -1.31 -22.34
CA ILE A 14 -42.65 -1.21 -23.35
C ILE A 14 -41.31 -1.25 -22.62
N ASN A 15 -40.38 -2.09 -23.09
CA ASN A 15 -39.02 -2.19 -22.59
C ASN A 15 -38.04 -1.91 -23.74
N LEU A 16 -37.30 -0.80 -23.66
CA LEU A 16 -36.26 -0.44 -24.62
C LEU A 16 -34.89 -0.85 -24.07
N LYS A 17 -34.19 -1.75 -24.77
CA LYS A 17 -32.83 -2.19 -24.42
C LYS A 17 -31.87 -1.87 -25.56
N LEU A 18 -30.82 -1.11 -25.26
CA LEU A 18 -29.71 -0.91 -26.17
C LEU A 18 -28.73 -2.07 -26.01
N SER A 19 -28.73 -3.02 -26.97
CA SER A 19 -27.72 -4.07 -27.03
C SER A 19 -26.56 -3.64 -27.92
N LEU A 20 -25.39 -3.40 -27.34
CA LEU A 20 -24.16 -3.15 -28.09
C LEU A 20 -23.69 -4.48 -28.71
N HIS A 21 -23.92 -4.66 -30.01
CA HIS A 21 -23.33 -5.77 -30.77
C HIS A 21 -21.89 -5.42 -31.12
N THR A 22 -20.92 -5.99 -30.40
CA THR A 22 -19.48 -5.80 -30.69
C THR A 22 -18.97 -6.71 -31.80
N GLY A 23 -19.84 -7.46 -32.49
CA GLY A 23 -19.46 -8.34 -33.60
C GLY A 23 -18.48 -9.45 -33.23
N GLY A 24 -18.45 -9.87 -31.96
CA GLY A 24 -17.47 -10.85 -31.47
C GLY A 24 -16.09 -10.25 -31.15
N ALA A 25 -15.93 -8.93 -31.23
CA ALA A 25 -14.68 -8.27 -30.83
C ALA A 25 -14.40 -8.52 -29.33
N GLN A 26 -13.24 -9.11 -29.04
CA GLN A 26 -12.78 -9.32 -27.69
C GLN A 26 -12.26 -8.00 -27.10
N LYS A 27 -12.71 -7.67 -25.89
CA LYS A 27 -12.19 -6.52 -25.15
C LYS A 27 -10.73 -6.79 -24.77
N LYS A 28 -9.80 -6.01 -25.33
CA LYS A 28 -8.41 -6.00 -24.88
C LYS A 28 -8.34 -5.35 -23.51
N ILE A 29 -7.82 -6.07 -22.52
CA ILE A 29 -7.57 -5.57 -21.17
C ILE A 29 -6.07 -5.32 -21.06
N GLU A 30 -5.70 -4.12 -20.62
CA GLU A 30 -4.30 -3.78 -20.37
C GLU A 30 -3.86 -4.24 -18.99
N LEU A 31 -2.65 -4.79 -18.91
CA LEU A 31 -2.05 -5.17 -17.65
C LEU A 31 -1.41 -3.92 -17.01
N PRO A 32 -1.73 -3.60 -15.75
CA PRO A 32 -1.10 -2.48 -15.07
C PRO A 32 0.37 -2.81 -14.78
N LEU A 33 1.24 -1.82 -14.98
CA LEU A 33 2.63 -1.90 -14.52
C LEU A 33 2.66 -1.91 -12.98
N LYS A 34 3.08 -3.02 -12.38
CA LYS A 34 3.26 -3.16 -10.93
C LYS A 34 4.74 -3.31 -10.63
N LEU A 35 5.27 -2.38 -9.82
CA LEU A 35 6.66 -2.40 -9.39
C LEU A 35 6.76 -2.99 -7.98
N LEU A 36 7.80 -3.79 -7.75
CA LEU A 36 8.15 -4.32 -6.44
C LEU A 36 9.40 -3.62 -5.93
N THR A 37 9.29 -2.90 -4.82
CA THR A 37 10.43 -2.27 -4.14
C THR A 37 10.86 -3.15 -2.97
N ILE A 38 12.15 -3.47 -2.92
CA ILE A 38 12.75 -4.35 -1.90
C ILE A 38 13.79 -3.55 -1.13
N GLY A 39 13.75 -3.63 0.20
CA GLY A 39 14.66 -2.91 1.08
C GLY A 39 14.42 -3.24 2.54
N ALA A 40 15.31 -2.74 3.41
CA ALA A 40 15.20 -2.88 4.86
C ALA A 40 14.30 -1.78 5.43
N PHE A 41 12.99 -2.04 5.53
CA PHE A 41 12.01 -1.03 5.98
C PHE A 41 11.64 -1.12 7.47
N SER A 42 11.91 -2.24 8.13
CA SER A 42 11.53 -2.50 9.54
C SER A 42 12.71 -2.43 10.53
N HIS A 43 13.89 -2.00 10.07
CA HIS A 43 15.12 -1.97 10.88
C HIS A 43 15.39 -3.28 11.64
N GLY A 44 15.24 -4.43 10.97
CA GLY A 44 15.53 -5.75 11.55
C GLY A 44 14.44 -6.36 12.43
N LYS A 45 13.27 -5.70 12.58
CA LYS A 45 12.14 -6.27 13.35
C LYS A 45 11.47 -7.48 12.68
N GLU A 46 11.69 -7.69 11.38
CA GLU A 46 11.07 -8.79 10.62
C GLU A 46 11.96 -10.03 10.61
N ASN A 47 11.58 -11.03 11.40
CA ASN A 47 12.32 -12.28 11.59
C ASN A 47 11.78 -13.45 10.76
N ARG A 48 10.62 -13.29 10.09
CA ARG A 48 10.05 -14.39 9.29
C ARG A 48 10.92 -14.71 8.08
N PRO A 49 10.98 -15.97 7.64
CA PRO A 49 11.63 -16.34 6.39
C PRO A 49 10.97 -15.64 5.21
N LEU A 50 11.74 -15.39 4.15
CA LEU A 50 11.27 -14.61 2.99
C LEU A 50 9.99 -15.19 2.35
N SER A 51 9.82 -16.52 2.37
CA SER A 51 8.64 -17.22 1.84
C SER A 51 7.34 -16.88 2.56
N GLU A 52 7.41 -16.47 3.83
CA GLU A 52 6.26 -16.14 4.67
C GLU A 52 5.97 -14.63 4.70
N ARG A 53 6.82 -13.82 4.05
CA ARG A 53 6.66 -12.36 4.00
C ARG A 53 5.64 -11.97 2.94
N GLU A 54 4.65 -11.19 3.36
CA GLU A 54 3.62 -10.67 2.45
C GLU A 54 4.09 -9.42 1.72
N LYS A 55 3.61 -9.24 0.48
CA LYS A 55 3.81 -8.03 -0.29
C LYS A 55 2.73 -7.03 0.08
N ILE A 56 3.13 -5.85 0.54
CA ILE A 56 2.22 -4.79 0.96
C ILE A 56 2.07 -3.78 -0.17
N ASN A 57 0.82 -3.50 -0.55
CA ASN A 57 0.53 -2.51 -1.59
C ASN A 57 0.59 -1.10 -1.01
N VAL A 58 1.38 -0.23 -1.64
CA VAL A 58 1.53 1.18 -1.24
C VAL A 58 1.04 2.09 -2.36
N ASN A 59 0.24 3.10 -1.99
CA ASN A 59 -0.24 4.16 -2.86
C ASN A 59 -0.34 5.49 -2.08
N LYS A 60 -0.73 6.57 -2.78
CA LYS A 60 -0.82 7.93 -2.19
C LYS A 60 -1.78 8.02 -1.00
N ASN A 61 -2.78 7.15 -0.93
CA ASN A 61 -3.85 7.23 0.05
C ASN A 61 -3.59 6.39 1.31
N ASN A 62 -2.70 5.39 1.23
CA ASN A 62 -2.42 4.46 2.34
C ASN A 62 -0.99 4.52 2.89
N PHE A 63 -0.13 5.41 2.37
CA PHE A 63 1.28 5.47 2.75
C PHE A 63 1.48 5.60 4.27
N ASN A 64 0.78 6.54 4.91
CA ASN A 64 0.93 6.76 6.36
C ASN A 64 0.42 5.58 7.19
N SER A 65 -0.65 4.91 6.76
CA SER A 65 -1.16 3.71 7.44
C SER A 65 -0.13 2.60 7.39
N VAL A 66 0.43 2.31 6.21
CA VAL A 66 1.48 1.30 6.04
C VAL A 66 2.71 1.65 6.89
N LEU A 67 3.16 2.91 6.88
CA LEU A 67 4.29 3.33 7.72
C LEU A 67 4.02 3.12 9.21
N SER A 68 2.81 3.41 9.67
CA SER A 68 2.41 3.21 11.07
C SER A 68 2.37 1.74 11.47
N GLU A 69 1.97 0.83 10.59
CA GLU A 69 1.98 -0.62 10.87
C GLU A 69 3.40 -1.15 11.03
N PHE A 70 4.35 -0.65 10.24
CA PHE A 70 5.76 -1.02 10.37
C PHE A 70 6.43 -0.43 11.62
N SER A 71 6.01 0.77 12.04
CA SER A 71 6.56 1.49 13.20
C SER A 71 8.10 1.39 13.29
N PRO A 72 8.83 1.84 12.25
CA PRO A 72 10.28 1.78 12.29
C PRO A 72 10.79 2.61 13.47
N GLU A 73 11.75 2.04 14.18
CA GLU A 73 12.37 2.65 15.35
C GLU A 73 13.85 2.85 15.07
N VAL A 74 14.37 3.95 15.60
CA VAL A 74 15.78 4.31 15.54
C VAL A 74 16.24 4.57 16.96
N ASN A 75 17.30 3.87 17.36
CA ASN A 75 17.99 4.06 18.64
C ASN A 75 19.43 4.44 18.33
N LEU A 76 19.81 5.68 18.66
CA LEU A 76 21.12 6.24 18.35
C LEU A 76 21.66 6.95 19.59
N SER A 77 22.96 6.79 19.84
CA SER A 77 23.69 7.69 20.74
C SER A 77 24.20 8.86 19.93
N VAL A 78 23.89 10.08 20.38
CA VAL A 78 24.30 11.33 19.74
C VAL A 78 25.02 12.22 20.75
N PRO A 79 26.00 13.04 20.32
CA PRO A 79 26.67 13.96 21.23
C PRO A 79 25.69 14.94 21.89
N ASN A 80 25.73 15.05 23.22
CA ASN A 80 24.92 15.99 23.98
C ASN A 80 25.56 17.38 23.97
N THR A 81 25.03 18.25 23.11
CA THR A 81 25.48 19.64 23.00
C THR A 81 24.84 20.57 24.03
N LEU A 82 23.83 20.11 24.79
CA LEU A 82 23.14 20.91 25.81
C LEU A 82 23.92 20.97 27.13
N ALA A 83 24.56 19.86 27.51
CA ALA A 83 25.33 19.76 28.76
C ALA A 83 26.75 20.32 28.63
N GLY A 84 27.29 20.43 27.41
CA GLY A 84 28.62 21.01 27.15
C GLY A 84 29.81 20.21 27.70
N ASN A 85 29.56 19.00 28.21
CA ASN A 85 30.53 18.10 28.84
C ASN A 85 31.07 17.01 27.89
N GLY A 86 30.61 17.00 26.63
CA GLY A 86 31.04 16.02 25.62
C GLY A 86 30.49 14.61 25.83
N GLU A 87 29.52 14.44 26.72
CA GLU A 87 28.82 13.16 26.91
C GLU A 87 27.88 12.87 25.73
N GLU A 88 27.60 11.58 25.50
CA GLU A 88 26.58 11.16 24.55
C GLU A 88 25.22 11.00 25.24
N GLU A 89 24.16 11.35 24.53
CA GLU A 89 22.78 11.13 24.93
C GLU A 89 22.13 10.10 24.01
N ASN A 90 21.38 9.16 24.60
CA ASN A 90 20.64 8.16 23.83
C ASN A 90 19.29 8.71 23.39
N VAL A 91 19.00 8.61 22.09
CA VAL A 91 17.73 9.03 21.50
C VAL A 91 17.04 7.83 20.87
N GLN A 92 15.87 7.49 21.39
CA GLN A 92 14.97 6.49 20.80
C GLN A 92 13.77 7.20 20.18
N THR A 93 13.60 7.04 18.87
CA THR A 93 12.47 7.63 18.12
C THR A 93 11.74 6.57 17.31
N ALA A 94 10.41 6.62 17.35
CA ALA A 94 9.52 5.81 16.51
C ALA A 94 8.81 6.69 15.47
N PHE A 95 8.71 6.21 14.23
CA PHE A 95 8.10 6.94 13.11
C PHE A 95 6.76 6.33 12.71
N TYR A 96 5.71 7.15 12.69
CA TYR A 96 4.35 6.72 12.31
C TYR A 96 3.78 7.50 11.12
N ARG A 97 4.42 8.62 10.74
CA ARG A 97 3.98 9.51 9.65
C ARG A 97 5.21 10.11 8.98
N HIS A 98 5.11 10.36 7.67
CA HIS A 98 6.22 10.93 6.90
C HIS A 98 6.64 12.36 7.30
N GLN A 99 5.85 13.07 8.11
CA GLN A 99 6.13 14.45 8.54
C GLN A 99 6.98 14.52 9.81
N ARG A 100 7.38 13.37 10.37
CA ARG A 100 8.18 13.27 11.61
C ARG A 100 9.66 12.95 11.34
N PHE A 101 10.12 13.18 10.11
CA PHE A 101 11.55 13.18 9.77
C PHE A 101 12.13 14.58 9.91
#